data_AF-A0A1F8MN04-F1
#
_entry.id   AF-A0A1F8MN04-F1
#
_cell.length_a   1.000
_cell.length_b   1.000
_cell.length_c   1.000
_cell.angle_alpha   90.00
_cell.angle_beta   90.00
_cell.angle_gamma   90.00
#
_symmetry.space_group_name_H-M   'P 1'
#
loop_
_entity.id
_entity.type
_entity.pdbx_description
1 polymer ?
#
loop_
_entity_poly.entity_id
_entity_poly.type
_entity_poly.pdbx_seq_one_letter_code
_entity_poly.pdbx_strand_id
1 'polypeptide(L)'
;MLDPDPKMRGESVKLLNQKGIKTVVGVLENECRALNEQYIKHRSTGLPYVTVRFAQTLDGRIAAANGSSRWISSPQSQKLAHKLRATHDAILAGIGNVLIDDPELTLRLVKGRSPTRVILDSNLRIPLDARVLANQETARTLVASTPAAPKEKLAALRKMGIEVLTVPPDKQGRVDLKKLLKALGECEISSLLVEGGGAVITSFLRLNLADKLVAIIA
;
A
#
# COMPACT_ATOMS: atom_id res chain seq x y z
N MET A 1 9.52 5.48 -24.02
CA MET A 1 10.47 4.97 -23.01
C MET A 1 10.93 3.57 -23.35
N LEU A 2 12.14 3.20 -22.94
CA LEU A 2 12.60 1.80 -22.94
C LEU A 2 11.99 1.05 -21.75
N ASP A 3 12.10 -0.28 -21.76
CA ASP A 3 11.68 -1.11 -20.63
C ASP A 3 12.34 -0.63 -19.31
N PRO A 4 11.56 -0.42 -18.23
CA PRO A 4 12.09 0.03 -16.96
C PRO A 4 12.95 -1.04 -16.27
N ASP A 5 12.72 -2.33 -16.53
CA ASP A 5 13.51 -3.44 -16.00
C ASP A 5 14.96 -3.33 -16.51
N PRO A 6 15.96 -3.16 -15.62
CA PRO A 6 17.36 -3.08 -16.01
C PRO A 6 17.84 -4.26 -16.85
N LYS A 7 17.25 -5.46 -16.68
CA LYS A 7 17.62 -6.67 -17.42
C LYS A 7 17.15 -6.66 -18.87
N MET A 8 16.05 -5.97 -19.15
CA MET A 8 15.39 -5.96 -20.48
C MET A 8 15.57 -4.63 -21.22
N ARG A 9 16.11 -3.61 -20.55
CA ARG A 9 16.17 -2.24 -21.07
C ARG A 9 16.92 -2.16 -22.41
N GLY A 10 16.16 -1.94 -23.48
CA GLY A 10 16.66 -1.72 -24.83
C GLY A 10 16.94 -2.99 -25.63
N GLU A 11 16.76 -4.18 -25.06
CA GLU A 11 17.04 -5.45 -25.75
C GLU A 11 16.11 -5.65 -26.96
N SER A 12 14.81 -5.41 -26.80
CA SER A 12 13.85 -5.49 -27.92
C SER A 12 14.15 -4.47 -29.03
N VAL A 13 14.59 -3.26 -28.66
CA VAL A 13 14.95 -2.20 -29.62
C VAL A 13 16.19 -2.59 -30.41
N LYS A 14 17.22 -3.11 -29.74
CA LYS A 14 18.43 -3.62 -30.40
C LYS A 14 18.09 -4.76 -31.37
N LEU A 15 17.28 -5.72 -30.94
CA LEU A 15 16.87 -6.87 -31.75
C LEU A 15 16.13 -6.44 -33.03
N LEU A 16 15.18 -5.50 -32.91
CA LEU A 16 14.44 -4.98 -34.06
C LEU A 16 15.36 -4.28 -35.07
N ASN A 17 16.26 -3.41 -34.57
CA ASN A 17 17.21 -2.72 -35.44
C ASN A 17 18.19 -3.69 -36.13
N GLN A 18 18.66 -4.74 -35.44
CA GLN A 18 19.50 -5.79 -36.04
C GLN A 18 18.80 -6.57 -37.16
N LYS A 19 17.46 -6.65 -37.13
CA LYS A 19 16.64 -7.25 -38.19
C LYS A 19 16.24 -6.26 -39.29
N GLY A 20 16.81 -5.05 -39.29
CA GLY A 20 16.53 -4.02 -40.29
C GLY A 20 15.21 -3.25 -40.04
N ILE A 21 14.56 -3.44 -38.90
CA ILE A 21 13.34 -2.71 -38.54
C ILE A 21 13.73 -1.43 -37.81
N LYS A 22 13.50 -0.27 -38.43
CA LYS A 22 13.80 1.04 -37.84
C LYS A 22 12.89 1.33 -36.65
N THR A 23 13.48 1.57 -35.48
CA THR A 23 12.75 1.95 -34.26
C THR A 23 12.91 3.42 -33.91
N VAL A 24 11.87 4.04 -33.35
CA VAL A 24 11.93 5.38 -32.72
C VAL A 24 11.54 5.24 -31.26
N VAL A 25 12.35 5.80 -30.36
CA VAL A 25 12.13 5.76 -28.91
C VAL A 25 11.94 7.19 -28.40
N GLY A 26 11.12 7.36 -27.37
CA GLY A 26 10.93 8.65 -26.69
C GLY A 26 9.66 9.41 -27.08
N VAL A 27 8.87 8.88 -28.02
CA VAL A 27 7.57 9.45 -28.40
C VAL A 27 6.63 9.45 -27.19
N LEU A 28 6.16 10.64 -26.79
CA LEU A 28 5.29 10.86 -25.61
C LEU A 28 5.80 10.15 -24.34
N GLU A 29 7.12 10.20 -24.13
CA GLU A 29 7.74 9.46 -23.03
C GLU A 29 7.22 9.90 -21.65
N ASN A 30 6.99 11.20 -21.44
CA ASN A 30 6.53 11.71 -20.15
C ASN A 30 5.12 11.22 -19.81
N GLU A 31 4.23 11.20 -20.79
CA GLU A 31 2.86 10.70 -20.67
C GLU A 31 2.86 9.20 -20.41
N CYS A 32 3.70 8.44 -21.12
CA CYS A 32 3.87 7.01 -20.88
C CYS A 32 4.41 6.72 -19.46
N ARG A 33 5.32 7.56 -18.97
CA ARG A 33 5.87 7.46 -17.61
C ARG A 33 4.81 7.78 -16.56
N ALA A 34 4.04 8.85 -16.75
CA ALA A 34 2.95 9.21 -15.85
C ALA A 34 1.87 8.13 -15.78
N LEU A 35 1.53 7.52 -16.92
CA LEU A 35 0.57 6.42 -16.99
C LEU A 35 1.03 5.17 -16.23
N ASN A 36 2.34 4.90 -16.19
CA ASN A 36 2.92 3.66 -15.67
C ASN A 36 3.78 3.88 -14.42
N GLU A 37 3.60 4.97 -13.69
CA GLU A 37 4.47 5.38 -12.56
C GLU A 37 4.69 4.24 -11.54
N GLN A 38 3.63 3.50 -11.23
CA GLN A 38 3.66 2.40 -10.26
C GLN A 38 4.50 1.23 -10.76
N TYR A 39 4.21 0.77 -11.98
CA TYR A 39 4.93 -0.30 -12.66
C TYR A 39 6.42 0.05 -12.83
N ILE A 40 6.71 1.27 -13.29
CA ILE A 40 8.08 1.74 -13.51
C ILE A 40 8.86 1.72 -12.20
N LYS A 41 8.30 2.23 -11.09
CA LYS A 41 8.98 2.21 -9.81
C LYS A 41 9.26 0.79 -9.34
N HIS A 42 8.26 -0.09 -9.36
CA HIS A 42 8.43 -1.47 -8.92
C HIS A 42 9.47 -2.21 -9.76
N ARG A 43 9.40 -2.13 -11.11
CA ARG A 43 10.36 -2.83 -11.97
C ARG A 43 11.77 -2.25 -11.92
N SER A 44 11.93 -0.96 -11.67
CA SER A 44 13.26 -0.33 -11.59
C SER A 44 13.93 -0.47 -10.22
N THR A 45 13.16 -0.57 -9.13
CA THR A 45 13.70 -0.55 -7.75
C THR A 45 13.42 -1.81 -6.94
N GLY A 46 12.47 -2.65 -7.38
CA GLY A 46 11.92 -3.75 -6.60
C GLY A 46 11.01 -3.30 -5.45
N LEU A 47 10.71 -2.01 -5.31
CA LEU A 47 9.90 -1.46 -4.22
C LEU A 47 8.52 -1.00 -4.73
N PRO A 48 7.45 -1.18 -3.95
CA PRO A 48 6.13 -0.66 -4.31
C PRO A 48 6.12 0.87 -4.45
N TYR A 49 5.28 1.37 -5.36
CA TYR A 49 4.89 2.77 -5.42
C TYR A 49 3.88 3.10 -4.33
N VAL A 50 4.27 4.01 -3.44
CA VAL A 50 3.56 4.36 -2.23
C VAL A 50 2.80 5.66 -2.43
N THR A 51 1.48 5.55 -2.40
CA THR A 51 0.58 6.69 -2.31
C THR A 51 0.11 6.82 -0.87
N VAL A 52 0.40 7.95 -0.23
CA VAL A 52 -0.16 8.28 1.09
C VAL A 52 -1.42 9.12 0.89
N ARG A 53 -2.53 8.70 1.49
CA ARG A 53 -3.81 9.41 1.42
C ARG A 53 -4.35 9.73 2.80
N PHE A 54 -4.79 10.96 3.00
CA PHE A 54 -5.50 11.38 4.20
C PHE A 54 -6.51 12.50 3.89
N ALA A 55 -7.47 12.64 4.80
CA ALA A 55 -8.36 13.79 4.83
C ALA A 55 -8.04 14.62 6.07
N GLN A 56 -8.11 15.94 5.94
CA GLN A 56 -7.91 16.88 7.03
C GLN A 56 -8.95 17.99 6.99
N THR A 57 -9.20 18.60 8.14
CA THR A 57 -9.88 19.90 8.23
C THR A 57 -9.01 21.02 7.64
N LEU A 58 -9.61 22.17 7.37
CA LEU A 58 -8.89 23.37 6.92
C LEU A 58 -7.72 23.78 7.83
N ASP A 59 -7.83 23.58 9.15
CA ASP A 59 -6.76 23.84 10.13
C ASP A 59 -5.75 22.67 10.27
N GLY A 60 -5.81 21.66 9.40
CA GLY A 60 -4.81 20.60 9.28
C GLY A 60 -5.01 19.39 10.21
N ARG A 61 -6.19 19.23 10.82
CA ARG A 61 -6.47 18.08 11.70
C ARG A 61 -6.98 16.89 10.91
N ILE A 62 -6.33 15.73 11.08
CA ILE A 62 -6.71 14.46 10.46
C ILE A 62 -7.64 13.59 11.32
N ALA A 63 -7.87 14.01 12.56
CA ALA A 63 -8.77 13.36 13.51
C ALA A 63 -9.25 14.38 14.56
N ALA A 64 -10.42 14.12 15.14
CA ALA A 64 -10.90 14.82 16.31
C ALA A 64 -10.05 14.48 17.56
N ALA A 65 -10.21 15.26 18.63
CA ALA A 65 -9.44 15.07 19.87
C ALA A 65 -9.63 13.67 20.52
N ASN A 66 -10.77 13.02 20.25
CA ASN A 66 -11.05 11.65 20.68
C ASN A 66 -10.46 10.57 19.74
N GLY A 67 -9.66 10.95 18.74
CA GLY A 67 -9.06 10.05 17.76
C GLY A 67 -9.98 9.63 16.63
N SER A 68 -11.27 9.98 16.66
CA SER A 68 -12.19 9.66 15.58
C SER A 68 -11.96 10.58 14.37
N SER A 69 -11.93 9.99 13.17
CA SER A 69 -11.83 10.73 11.90
C SER A 69 -13.16 10.72 11.12
N ARG A 70 -14.23 10.22 11.76
CA ARG A 70 -15.59 10.29 11.22
C ARG A 70 -15.90 11.77 10.98
N TRP A 71 -16.55 12.08 9.85
CA TRP A 71 -17.04 13.42 9.45
C TRP A 71 -16.09 14.38 8.70
N ILE A 72 -14.79 14.10 8.56
CA ILE A 72 -13.92 14.94 7.68
C ILE A 72 -14.20 14.67 6.18
N SER A 73 -14.72 13.48 5.87
CA SER A 73 -14.88 13.03 4.47
C SER A 73 -16.30 13.19 3.93
N SER A 74 -16.43 13.86 2.78
CA SER A 74 -17.66 13.92 1.98
C SER A 74 -17.90 12.62 1.18
N PRO A 75 -19.12 12.38 0.63
CA PRO A 75 -19.37 11.25 -0.27
C PRO A 75 -18.42 11.20 -1.48
N GLN A 76 -18.04 12.37 -2.02
CA GLN A 76 -17.07 12.48 -3.11
C GLN A 76 -15.67 12.04 -2.68
N SER A 77 -15.24 12.43 -1.47
CA SER A 77 -13.97 12.00 -0.87
C SER A 77 -13.91 10.47 -0.64
N GLN A 78 -15.03 9.88 -0.22
CA GLN A 78 -15.15 8.43 -0.07
C GLN A 78 -15.08 7.73 -1.43
N LYS A 79 -15.78 8.23 -2.45
CA LYS A 79 -15.70 7.70 -3.81
C LYS A 79 -14.26 7.77 -4.36
N LEU A 80 -13.53 8.85 -4.08
CA LEU A 80 -12.11 8.96 -4.43
C LEU A 80 -11.25 7.92 -3.69
N ALA A 81 -11.53 7.62 -2.42
CA ALA A 81 -10.86 6.51 -1.70
C ALA A 81 -11.02 5.19 -2.41
N HIS A 82 -12.25 4.87 -2.80
CA HIS A 82 -12.53 3.64 -3.51
C HIS A 82 -11.89 3.60 -4.90
N LYS A 83 -11.79 4.74 -5.61
CA LYS A 83 -11.02 4.81 -6.86
C LYS A 83 -9.54 4.53 -6.62
N LEU A 84 -8.93 5.13 -5.60
CA LEU A 84 -7.52 4.87 -5.27
C LEU A 84 -7.30 3.40 -4.89
N ARG A 85 -8.17 2.82 -4.06
CA ARG A 85 -8.10 1.38 -3.73
C ARG A 85 -8.16 0.50 -4.97
N ALA A 86 -8.92 0.87 -5.99
CA ALA A 86 -9.08 0.09 -7.22
C ALA A 86 -7.84 0.14 -8.12
N THR A 87 -7.01 1.17 -7.97
CA THR A 87 -5.79 1.39 -8.76
C THR A 87 -4.51 1.08 -7.99
N HIS A 88 -4.61 0.37 -6.85
CA HIS A 88 -3.45 -0.08 -6.09
C HIS A 88 -3.55 -1.57 -5.81
N ASP A 89 -2.41 -2.25 -5.80
CA ASP A 89 -2.35 -3.70 -5.52
C ASP A 89 -2.62 -4.00 -4.05
N ALA A 90 -2.22 -3.08 -3.16
CA ALA A 90 -2.39 -3.21 -1.72
C ALA A 90 -2.82 -1.91 -1.05
N ILE A 91 -3.52 -2.06 0.08
CA ILE A 91 -3.88 -1.00 1.02
C ILE A 91 -3.26 -1.29 2.38
N LEU A 92 -2.58 -0.31 2.98
CA LEU A 92 -1.97 -0.44 4.30
C LEU A 92 -2.72 0.40 5.33
N ALA A 93 -3.06 -0.23 6.45
CA ALA A 93 -3.57 0.45 7.64
C ALA A 93 -2.78 0.03 8.89
N GLY A 94 -2.65 0.95 9.84
CA GLY A 94 -2.10 0.63 11.15
C GLY A 94 -3.11 -0.09 12.03
N ILE A 95 -2.64 -0.98 12.89
CA ILE A 95 -3.48 -1.69 13.87
C ILE A 95 -4.37 -0.75 14.70
N GLY A 96 -3.91 0.47 15.02
CA GLY A 96 -4.72 1.46 15.75
C GLY A 96 -6.05 1.77 15.05
N ASN A 97 -6.06 1.88 13.72
CA ASN A 97 -7.28 2.13 12.96
C ASN A 97 -8.22 0.90 13.00
N VAL A 98 -7.66 -0.30 12.96
CA VAL A 98 -8.45 -1.54 13.06
C VAL A 98 -9.11 -1.64 14.43
N LEU A 99 -8.40 -1.29 15.51
CA LEU A 99 -8.97 -1.33 16.86
C LEU A 99 -10.06 -0.28 17.10
N ILE A 100 -9.98 0.89 16.44
CA ILE A 100 -10.93 2.00 16.65
C ILE A 100 -12.15 1.87 15.73
N ASP A 101 -11.92 1.61 14.43
CA ASP A 101 -12.97 1.68 13.41
C ASP A 101 -13.35 0.31 12.83
N ASP A 102 -12.54 -0.72 13.08
CA ASP A 102 -12.71 -2.08 12.58
C ASP A 102 -13.08 -2.11 11.07
N PRO A 103 -12.36 -1.44 10.17
CA PRO A 103 -12.78 -1.32 8.77
C PRO A 103 -12.71 -2.69 8.07
N GLU A 104 -13.39 -2.89 6.94
CA GLU A 104 -13.11 -4.09 6.11
C GLU A 104 -11.99 -3.85 5.08
N LEU A 105 -11.72 -2.59 4.74
CA LEU A 105 -10.76 -2.14 3.71
C LEU A 105 -11.01 -2.74 2.32
N THR A 106 -12.26 -3.06 2.00
CA THR A 106 -12.72 -3.58 0.70
C THR A 106 -13.19 -2.48 -0.25
N LEU A 107 -13.40 -2.85 -1.51
CA LEU A 107 -13.98 -2.00 -2.54
C LEU A 107 -15.50 -2.15 -2.59
N ARG A 108 -16.25 -1.04 -2.50
CA ARG A 108 -17.73 -1.06 -2.43
C ARG A 108 -18.42 0.02 -3.27
N LEU A 109 -17.80 1.19 -3.44
CA LEU A 109 -18.42 2.35 -4.08
C LEU A 109 -18.07 2.51 -5.57
N VAL A 110 -17.16 1.68 -6.10
CA VAL A 110 -16.78 1.68 -7.52
C VAL A 110 -16.59 0.24 -7.99
N LYS A 111 -16.48 0.02 -9.31
CA LYS A 111 -16.11 -1.29 -9.86
C LYS A 111 -14.58 -1.45 -9.85
N GLY A 112 -14.10 -2.65 -9.57
CA GLY A 112 -12.68 -2.97 -9.56
C GLY A 112 -12.36 -4.15 -8.66
N ARG A 113 -11.09 -4.53 -8.62
CA ARG A 113 -10.56 -5.55 -7.70
C ARG A 113 -10.28 -4.89 -6.35
N SER A 114 -10.64 -5.56 -5.25
CA SER A 114 -10.22 -5.11 -3.92
C SER A 114 -8.71 -5.29 -3.75
N PRO A 115 -7.99 -4.30 -3.20
CA PRO A 115 -6.57 -4.41 -2.93
C PRO A 115 -6.29 -5.44 -1.84
N THR A 116 -5.08 -6.01 -1.83
CA THR A 116 -4.58 -6.79 -0.71
C THR A 116 -4.52 -5.92 0.54
N ARG A 117 -5.08 -6.39 1.65
CA ARG A 117 -5.12 -5.65 2.92
C ARG A 117 -3.85 -5.92 3.71
N VAL A 118 -3.06 -4.90 3.98
CA VAL A 118 -1.82 -4.97 4.76
C VAL A 118 -2.05 -4.30 6.11
N ILE A 119 -2.03 -5.07 7.20
CA ILE A 119 -2.19 -4.53 8.55
C ILE A 119 -0.83 -4.43 9.24
N LEU A 120 -0.42 -3.22 9.60
CA LEU A 120 0.80 -2.97 10.36
C LEU A 120 0.53 -3.19 11.85
N ASP A 121 0.94 -4.34 12.37
CA ASP A 121 0.70 -4.76 13.75
C ASP A 121 1.90 -5.48 14.36
N SER A 122 2.83 -4.69 14.92
CA SER A 122 4.12 -5.19 15.40
C SER A 122 4.01 -6.32 16.44
N ASN A 123 2.92 -6.36 17.22
CA ASN A 123 2.71 -7.28 18.33
C ASN A 123 1.45 -8.18 18.15
N LEU A 124 0.85 -8.21 16.95
CA LEU A 124 -0.37 -8.99 16.67
C LEU A 124 -1.53 -8.70 17.64
N ARG A 125 -1.78 -7.43 17.95
CA ARG A 125 -2.94 -7.01 18.78
C ARG A 125 -4.28 -7.15 18.07
N ILE A 126 -4.30 -7.41 16.76
CA ILE A 126 -5.52 -7.54 15.96
C ILE A 126 -6.52 -8.54 16.58
N PRO A 127 -7.78 -8.15 16.82
CA PRO A 127 -8.83 -9.08 17.23
C PRO A 127 -9.03 -10.17 16.17
N LEU A 128 -9.27 -11.43 16.59
CA LEU A 128 -9.43 -12.54 15.63
C LEU A 128 -10.77 -12.46 14.88
N ASP A 129 -11.70 -11.67 15.39
CA ASP A 129 -13.01 -11.35 14.81
C ASP A 129 -13.02 -10.03 14.03
N ALA A 130 -11.87 -9.37 13.86
CA ALA A 130 -11.78 -8.12 13.11
C ALA A 130 -12.27 -8.28 11.66
N ARG A 131 -13.04 -7.30 11.17
CA ARG A 131 -13.66 -7.35 9.82
C ARG A 131 -12.64 -7.41 8.69
N VAL A 132 -11.43 -6.86 8.88
CA VAL A 132 -10.31 -7.01 7.92
C VAL A 132 -9.80 -8.45 7.80
N LEU A 133 -10.13 -9.37 8.71
CA LEU A 133 -9.76 -10.79 8.65
C LEU A 133 -10.83 -11.65 7.98
N ALA A 134 -12.06 -11.14 7.83
CA ALA A 134 -13.14 -11.82 7.12
C ALA A 134 -13.02 -11.68 5.59
N ASN A 135 -13.75 -12.51 4.85
CA ASN A 135 -13.94 -12.44 3.40
C ASN A 135 -12.62 -12.46 2.60
N GLN A 136 -11.78 -13.46 2.85
CA GLN A 136 -10.47 -13.59 2.20
C GLN A 136 -10.56 -13.84 0.69
N GLU A 137 -11.66 -14.43 0.23
CA GLU A 137 -11.99 -14.60 -1.19
C GLU A 137 -12.26 -13.27 -1.90
N THR A 138 -12.74 -12.27 -1.16
CA THR A 138 -12.96 -10.91 -1.68
C THR A 138 -11.67 -10.09 -1.68
N ALA A 139 -10.89 -10.19 -0.61
CA ALA A 139 -9.62 -9.48 -0.47
C ALA A 139 -8.66 -10.26 0.44
N ARG A 140 -7.47 -10.64 -0.07
CA ARG A 140 -6.41 -11.24 0.74
C ARG A 140 -5.96 -10.28 1.85
N THR A 141 -5.71 -10.80 3.04
CA THR A 141 -5.13 -10.05 4.17
C THR A 141 -3.75 -10.58 4.54
N LEU A 142 -2.80 -9.65 4.68
CA LEU A 142 -1.46 -9.86 5.17
C LEU A 142 -1.27 -9.01 6.44
N VAL A 143 -0.93 -9.65 7.55
CA VAL A 143 -0.61 -8.96 8.80
C VAL A 143 0.90 -8.87 8.93
N ALA A 144 1.45 -7.66 8.96
CA ALA A 144 2.88 -7.43 9.16
C ALA A 144 3.19 -7.30 10.66
N SER A 145 4.01 -8.20 11.19
CA SER A 145 4.39 -8.23 12.60
C SER A 145 5.90 -8.31 12.78
N THR A 146 6.37 -8.16 14.02
CA THR A 146 7.78 -8.40 14.36
C THR A 146 7.98 -9.82 14.88
N PRO A 147 9.23 -10.33 14.96
CA PRO A 147 9.53 -11.62 15.59
C PRO A 147 9.16 -11.68 17.08
N ALA A 148 8.99 -10.54 17.75
CA ALA A 148 8.59 -10.46 19.15
C ALA A 148 7.09 -10.70 19.37
N ALA A 149 6.30 -10.82 18.31
CA ALA A 149 4.86 -11.05 18.43
C ALA A 149 4.53 -12.41 19.09
N PRO A 150 3.43 -12.51 19.86
CA PRO A 150 3.05 -13.74 20.55
C PRO A 150 2.86 -14.93 19.58
N LYS A 151 3.56 -16.04 19.84
CA LYS A 151 3.53 -17.25 19.00
C LYS A 151 2.13 -17.87 18.91
N GLU A 152 1.37 -17.84 20.00
CA GLU A 152 -0.01 -18.34 20.04
C GLU A 152 -0.92 -17.57 19.09
N LYS A 153 -0.80 -16.23 19.09
CA LYS A 153 -1.57 -15.35 18.22
C LYS A 153 -1.20 -15.55 16.75
N LEU A 154 0.09 -15.72 16.46
CA LEU A 154 0.58 -16.08 15.13
C LEU A 154 -0.02 -17.40 14.64
N ALA A 155 -0.05 -18.43 15.49
CA ALA A 155 -0.62 -19.72 15.17
C ALA A 155 -2.15 -19.63 14.92
N ALA A 156 -2.87 -18.85 15.73
CA ALA A 156 -4.30 -18.63 15.56
C ALA A 156 -4.62 -17.97 14.22
N LEU A 157 -3.91 -16.91 13.84
CA LEU A 157 -4.08 -16.24 12.54
C LEU A 157 -3.79 -17.19 11.37
N ARG A 158 -2.70 -17.96 11.43
CA ARG A 158 -2.36 -18.95 10.40
C ARG A 158 -3.41 -20.05 10.27
N LYS A 159 -3.98 -20.51 11.38
CA LYS A 159 -5.07 -21.50 11.39
C LYS A 159 -6.33 -20.97 10.69
N MET A 160 -6.56 -19.67 10.73
CA MET A 160 -7.64 -19.00 9.98
C MET A 160 -7.30 -18.78 8.49
N GLY A 161 -6.13 -19.22 8.03
CA GLY A 161 -5.66 -18.95 6.66
C GLY A 161 -5.14 -17.54 6.45
N ILE A 162 -4.92 -16.76 7.52
CA ILE A 162 -4.38 -15.41 7.42
C ILE A 162 -2.86 -15.48 7.33
N GLU A 163 -2.32 -14.79 6.33
CA GLU A 163 -0.90 -14.68 6.15
C GLU A 163 -0.30 -13.66 7.11
N VAL A 164 0.79 -14.04 7.76
CA VAL A 164 1.52 -13.16 8.66
C VAL A 164 2.96 -13.03 8.15
N LEU A 165 3.29 -11.80 7.75
CA LEU A 165 4.62 -11.43 7.29
C LEU A 165 5.44 -10.96 8.49
N THR A 166 6.38 -11.80 8.93
CA THR A 166 7.31 -11.44 10.00
C THR A 166 8.43 -10.56 9.43
N VAL A 167 8.44 -9.29 9.82
CA VAL A 167 9.41 -8.29 9.37
C VAL A 167 10.35 -7.93 10.52
N PRO A 168 11.68 -7.85 10.29
CA PRO A 168 12.61 -7.43 11.33
C PRO A 168 12.26 -6.03 11.87
N PRO A 169 12.45 -5.78 13.18
CA PRO A 169 12.04 -4.51 13.77
C PRO A 169 12.95 -3.33 13.37
N ASP A 170 12.41 -2.12 13.55
CA ASP A 170 13.15 -0.86 13.60
C ASP A 170 13.83 -0.67 14.95
N LYS A 171 14.54 0.46 15.13
CA LYS A 171 15.22 0.80 16.39
C LYS A 171 14.27 0.98 17.59
N GLN A 172 12.96 1.11 17.34
CA GLN A 172 11.93 1.24 18.36
C GLN A 172 11.13 -0.06 18.57
N GLY A 173 11.58 -1.19 18.01
CA GLY A 173 10.89 -2.47 18.16
C GLY A 173 9.60 -2.60 17.32
N ARG A 174 9.35 -1.69 16.39
CA ARG A 174 8.18 -1.74 15.49
C ARG A 174 8.56 -2.37 14.16
N VAL A 175 7.59 -2.76 13.33
CA VAL A 175 7.86 -3.20 11.96
C VAL A 175 8.64 -2.13 11.20
N ASP A 176 9.82 -2.48 10.67
CA ASP A 176 10.63 -1.60 9.84
C ASP A 176 9.97 -1.41 8.47
N LEU A 177 9.51 -0.19 8.18
CA LEU A 177 8.79 0.11 6.94
C LEU A 177 9.63 -0.10 5.68
N LYS A 178 10.96 0.10 5.73
CA LYS A 178 11.83 -0.12 4.56
C LYS A 178 11.90 -1.61 4.24
N LYS A 179 12.04 -2.44 5.27
CA LYS A 179 12.05 -3.91 5.13
C LYS A 179 10.68 -4.45 4.72
N LEU A 180 9.61 -3.86 5.25
CA LEU A 180 8.24 -4.19 4.83
C LEU A 180 8.04 -3.90 3.33
N LEU A 181 8.42 -2.71 2.84
CA LEU A 181 8.29 -2.37 1.42
C LEU A 181 9.08 -3.32 0.53
N LYS A 182 10.28 -3.73 0.95
CA LYS A 182 11.06 -4.74 0.22
C LYS A 182 10.32 -6.07 0.14
N ALA A 183 9.83 -6.58 1.28
CA ALA A 183 9.10 -7.85 1.32
C ALA A 183 7.79 -7.81 0.52
N LEU A 184 7.08 -6.68 0.51
CA LEU A 184 5.90 -6.48 -0.33
C LEU A 184 6.26 -6.48 -1.82
N GLY A 185 7.36 -5.83 -2.19
CA GLY A 185 7.87 -5.83 -3.56
C GLY A 185 8.24 -7.23 -4.06
N GLU A 186 8.86 -8.06 -3.21
CA GLU A 186 9.14 -9.48 -3.46
C GLU A 186 7.87 -10.34 -3.60
N CYS A 187 6.76 -9.89 -3.00
CA CYS A 187 5.43 -10.49 -3.18
C CYS A 187 4.70 -9.98 -4.45
N GLU A 188 5.41 -9.34 -5.38
CA GLU A 188 4.87 -8.70 -6.60
C GLU A 188 3.77 -7.66 -6.32
N ILE A 189 3.79 -7.02 -5.14
CA ILE A 189 2.95 -5.84 -4.87
C ILE A 189 3.65 -4.62 -5.47
N SER A 190 3.14 -4.13 -6.59
CA SER A 190 3.76 -3.02 -7.32
C SER A 190 3.36 -1.65 -6.77
N SER A 191 2.22 -1.57 -6.07
CA SER A 191 1.72 -0.33 -5.50
C SER A 191 1.02 -0.51 -4.14
N LEU A 192 1.22 0.47 -3.27
CA LEU A 192 0.72 0.49 -1.90
C LEU A 192 0.00 1.82 -1.62
N LEU A 193 -1.28 1.73 -1.30
CA LEU A 193 -2.04 2.85 -0.79
C LEU A 193 -1.99 2.85 0.75
N VAL A 194 -1.41 3.88 1.35
CA VAL A 194 -1.36 4.02 2.81
C VAL A 194 -2.57 4.83 3.28
N GLU A 195 -3.52 4.14 3.92
CA GLU A 195 -4.68 4.70 4.62
C GLU A 195 -4.54 4.35 6.11
N GLY A 196 -3.85 5.20 6.87
CA GLY A 196 -3.47 4.90 8.25
C GLY A 196 -3.60 6.10 9.17
N GLY A 197 -3.75 5.87 10.48
CA GLY A 197 -3.73 6.93 11.47
C GLY A 197 -2.43 7.74 11.45
N GLY A 198 -2.43 8.92 12.07
CA GLY A 198 -1.35 9.90 11.97
C GLY A 198 0.06 9.34 12.17
N ALA A 199 0.26 8.39 13.08
CA ALA A 199 1.56 7.77 13.32
C ALA A 199 2.12 7.01 12.10
N VAL A 200 1.28 6.34 11.33
CA VAL A 200 1.69 5.60 10.11
C VAL A 200 2.06 6.61 9.03
N ILE A 201 1.18 7.59 8.77
CA ILE A 201 1.43 8.66 7.80
C ILE A 201 2.75 9.37 8.10
N THR A 202 2.93 9.83 9.35
CA THR A 202 4.16 10.49 9.81
C THR A 202 5.39 9.62 9.62
N SER A 203 5.27 8.29 9.82
CA SER A 203 6.40 7.38 9.64
C SER A 203 6.81 7.25 8.16
N PHE A 204 5.85 7.14 7.25
CA PHE A 204 6.11 7.12 5.81
C PHE A 204 6.74 8.43 5.32
N LEU A 205 6.22 9.58 5.77
CA LEU A 205 6.74 10.90 5.39
C LEU A 205 8.15 11.15 5.95
N ARG A 206 8.36 10.92 7.25
CA ARG A 206 9.67 11.12 7.90
C ARG A 206 10.77 10.25 7.31
N LEU A 207 10.44 9.04 6.87
CA LEU A 207 11.39 8.11 6.26
C LEU A 207 11.56 8.34 4.74
N ASN A 208 10.89 9.34 4.17
CA ASN A 208 10.87 9.64 2.74
C ASN A 208 10.46 8.43 1.89
N LEU A 209 9.39 7.75 2.30
CA LEU A 209 8.88 6.53 1.66
C LEU A 209 7.63 6.76 0.82
N ALA A 210 7.10 7.99 0.77
CA ALA A 210 5.94 8.34 -0.04
C ALA A 210 6.38 8.88 -1.40
N ASP A 211 5.86 8.31 -2.49
CA ASP A 211 6.08 8.84 -3.85
C ASP A 211 5.00 9.85 -4.23
N LYS A 212 3.79 9.65 -3.69
CA LYS A 212 2.63 10.51 -3.95
C LYS A 212 1.86 10.78 -2.68
N LEU A 213 1.36 12.00 -2.58
CA LEU A 213 0.50 12.45 -1.50
C LEU A 213 -0.84 12.90 -2.05
N VAL A 214 -1.92 12.37 -1.50
CA VAL A 214 -3.29 12.78 -1.79
C VAL A 214 -3.91 13.30 -0.50
N ALA A 215 -3.90 14.62 -0.33
CA ALA A 215 -4.54 15.30 0.77
C ALA A 215 -5.92 15.82 0.35
N ILE A 216 -6.94 15.51 1.13
CA ILE A 216 -8.29 16.04 0.96
C ILE A 216 -8.53 17.04 2.09
N ILE A 217 -8.87 18.28 1.73
CA ILE A 217 -9.11 19.35 2.69
C ILE A 217 -10.62 19.60 2.74
N ALA A 218 -11.17 19.61 3.94
CA ALA A 218 -12.58 19.85 4.24
C ALA A 218 -12.77 21.09 5.10
#